data_AF-A0A671N428-F1
#
_entry.id   AF-A0A671N428-F1
#
_cell.length_a   1.000
_cell.length_b   1.000
_cell.length_c   1.000
_cell.angle_alpha   90.00
_cell.angle_beta   90.00
_cell.angle_gamma   90.00
#
_symmetry.space_group_name_H-M   'P 1'
#
loop_
_entity.id
_entity.type
_entity.pdbx_description
1 polymer ?
#
loop_
_entity_poly.entity_id
_entity_poly.type
_entity_poly.pdbx_seq_one_letter_code
_entity_poly.pdbx_strand_id
1 'polypeptide(L)'
;MSCLQPKYHCQTRFPLALKAYSVVKCIAFLGKSLQHTDRVEQAFRAIDRGDYYLDSYRDNAYKDLAWKHGNIHLSAPCIYSEVMEALKLQQGLSFLNLGSGTGYLSTMVGLIIGENHSDNLYIIKRQ
;
A
#
# COMPACT_ATOMS: atom_id res chain seq x y z
N MET A 1 23.48 21.15 -14.71
CA MET A 1 22.78 21.07 -13.41
C MET A 1 21.34 21.50 -13.62
N SER A 2 20.40 20.55 -13.64
CA SER A 2 18.99 20.74 -13.26
C SER A 2 18.26 19.42 -13.49
N CYS A 3 18.24 18.57 -12.45
CA CYS A 3 17.38 17.40 -12.42
C CYS A 3 15.95 17.90 -12.13
N LEU A 4 15.03 17.69 -13.07
CA LEU A 4 13.61 17.93 -12.89
C LEU A 4 13.07 16.98 -11.81
N GLN A 5 12.71 17.54 -10.66
CA GLN A 5 11.95 16.85 -9.62
C GLN A 5 10.51 16.60 -10.12
N PRO A 6 9.92 15.39 -9.96
CA PRO A 6 8.50 15.22 -10.22
C PRO A 6 7.69 15.89 -9.10
N LYS A 7 6.86 16.87 -9.49
CA LYS A 7 5.95 17.58 -8.62
C LYS A 7 4.81 16.65 -8.18
N TYR A 8 4.87 16.15 -6.94
CA TYR A 8 3.70 15.61 -6.26
C TYR A 8 2.80 16.78 -5.82
N HIS A 9 1.96 17.26 -6.74
CA HIS A 9 0.95 18.27 -6.46
C HIS A 9 -0.38 17.85 -7.09
N CYS A 10 -1.18 17.12 -6.34
CA CYS A 10 -2.62 17.03 -6.57
C CYS A 10 -3.34 17.11 -5.22
N GLN A 11 -3.96 18.26 -4.99
CA GLN A 11 -4.74 18.58 -3.79
C GLN A 11 -6.16 18.01 -3.93
N THR A 12 -6.38 16.76 -3.52
CA THR A 12 -7.70 16.27 -3.11
C THR A 12 -7.58 15.76 -1.68
N ARG A 13 -7.78 16.67 -0.73
CA ARG A 13 -7.37 16.53 0.67
C ARG A 13 -8.48 15.86 1.50
N PHE A 14 -8.66 14.55 1.35
CA PHE A 14 -9.22 13.78 2.47
C PHE A 14 -8.26 13.96 3.67
N PRO A 15 -8.76 14.20 4.91
CA PRO A 15 -7.89 14.41 6.06
C PRO A 15 -6.90 13.26 6.19
N LEU A 16 -5.61 13.54 6.42
CA LEU A 16 -4.58 12.52 6.69
C LEU A 16 -5.04 11.48 7.73
N ALA A 17 -5.91 11.91 8.66
CA ALA A 17 -6.56 11.05 9.63
C ALA A 17 -7.35 9.90 8.99
N LEU A 18 -8.21 10.15 7.98
CA LEU A 18 -9.04 9.14 7.33
C LEU A 18 -8.23 8.14 6.50
N LYS A 19 -7.12 8.58 5.88
CA LYS A 19 -6.21 7.72 5.10
C LYS A 19 -5.60 6.59 5.95
N ALA A 20 -5.29 6.88 7.21
CA ALA A 20 -4.74 5.92 8.16
C ALA A 20 -5.81 5.26 9.07
N TYR A 21 -6.94 5.94 9.34
CA TYR A 21 -7.93 5.52 10.33
C TYR A 21 -8.56 4.15 10.03
N SER A 22 -8.76 3.80 8.76
CA SER A 22 -9.34 2.49 8.42
C SER A 22 -8.33 1.35 8.56
N VAL A 23 -7.03 1.62 8.51
CA VAL A 23 -5.97 0.61 8.56
C VAL A 23 -5.49 0.40 9.99
N VAL A 24 -5.25 1.49 10.72
CA VAL A 24 -4.82 1.45 12.12
C VAL A 24 -5.88 0.78 12.99
N LYS A 25 -7.18 0.92 12.65
CA LYS A 25 -8.26 0.22 13.34
C LYS A 25 -8.17 -1.30 13.19
N CYS A 26 -7.75 -1.82 12.03
CA CYS A 26 -7.55 -3.26 11.83
C CYS A 26 -6.34 -3.78 12.60
N ILE A 27 -5.25 -3.01 12.63
CA ILE A 27 -4.05 -3.34 13.42
C ILE A 27 -4.37 -3.37 14.91
N ALA A 28 -5.09 -2.36 15.42
CA ALA A 28 -5.50 -2.29 16.82
C ALA A 28 -6.54 -3.36 17.22
N PHE A 29 -7.42 -3.77 16.29
CA PHE A 29 -8.48 -4.76 16.56
C PHE A 29 -7.96 -6.20 16.62
N LEU A 30 -6.82 -6.51 15.99
CA LEU A 30 -6.30 -7.88 15.90
C LEU A 30 -5.43 -8.34 17.09
N GLY A 31 -5.15 -7.48 18.07
CA GLY A 31 -4.46 -7.86 19.32
C GLY A 31 -3.05 -8.47 19.17
N LYS A 32 -2.36 -8.23 18.03
CA LYS A 32 -1.00 -8.75 17.76
C LYS A 32 0.07 -7.75 18.27
N SER A 33 1.18 -8.28 18.81
CA SER A 33 2.29 -7.50 19.39
C SER A 33 3.10 -6.74 18.33
N LEU A 34 3.37 -5.45 18.62
CA LEU A 34 3.87 -4.43 17.70
C LEU A 34 5.41 -4.37 17.62
N GLN A 35 6.02 -4.96 16.59
CA GLN A 35 7.42 -4.62 16.23
C GLN A 35 7.57 -4.13 14.79
N HIS A 36 6.74 -4.60 13.85
CA HIS A 36 6.79 -4.19 12.43
C HIS A 36 5.72 -3.15 12.04
N THR A 37 4.84 -2.83 12.98
CA THR A 37 3.67 -1.97 12.79
C THR A 37 4.01 -0.56 12.38
N ASP A 38 5.12 0.02 12.88
CA ASP A 38 5.46 1.41 12.56
C ASP A 38 5.76 1.60 11.07
N ARG A 39 6.47 0.66 10.44
CA ARG A 39 6.80 0.73 9.00
C ARG A 39 5.59 0.47 8.13
N VAL A 40 4.74 -0.49 8.53
CA VAL A 40 3.50 -0.80 7.84
C VAL A 40 2.56 0.41 7.90
N GLU A 41 2.37 0.98 9.08
CA GLU A 41 1.57 2.19 9.27
C GLU A 41 2.12 3.37 8.45
N GLN A 42 3.43 3.60 8.47
CA GLN A 42 4.07 4.62 7.66
C GLN A 42 3.81 4.42 6.16
N ALA A 43 3.87 3.18 5.67
CA ALA A 43 3.59 2.87 4.27
C ALA A 43 2.15 3.21 3.87
N PHE A 44 1.17 2.87 4.72
CA PHE A 44 -0.23 3.23 4.51
C PHE A 44 -0.49 4.74 4.59
N ARG A 45 0.26 5.47 5.43
CA ARG A 45 0.19 6.93 5.50
C ARG A 45 0.78 7.60 4.26
N ALA A 46 1.85 7.02 3.71
CA ALA A 46 2.57 7.57 2.57
C ALA A 46 1.89 7.30 1.22
N ILE A 47 1.19 6.17 1.08
CA ILE A 47 0.62 5.73 -0.19
C ILE A 47 -0.90 5.84 -0.13
N ASP A 48 -1.46 6.70 -0.99
CA ASP A 48 -2.91 6.88 -1.08
C ASP A 48 -3.55 5.74 -1.86
N ARG A 49 -4.29 4.88 -1.15
CA ARG A 49 -5.09 3.79 -1.74
C ARG A 49 -6.09 4.29 -2.79
N GLY A 50 -6.58 5.51 -2.67
CA GLY A 50 -7.51 6.12 -3.64
C GLY A 50 -6.91 6.22 -5.04
N ASP A 51 -5.60 6.36 -5.18
CA ASP A 51 -4.92 6.49 -6.47
C ASP A 51 -4.85 5.17 -7.26
N TYR A 52 -5.24 4.07 -6.61
CA TYR A 52 -5.35 2.74 -7.21
C TYR A 52 -6.80 2.34 -7.51
N TYR A 53 -7.76 3.23 -7.21
CA TYR A 53 -9.16 3.10 -7.59
C TYR A 53 -9.45 3.87 -8.88
N LEU A 54 -10.51 3.46 -9.57
CA LEU A 54 -11.13 4.30 -10.60
C LEU A 54 -11.83 5.49 -9.93
N ASP A 55 -11.80 6.66 -10.57
CA ASP A 55 -12.31 7.91 -10.01
C ASP A 55 -13.76 7.81 -9.50
N SER A 56 -14.62 7.12 -10.23
CA SER A 56 -16.04 6.91 -9.88
C SER A 56 -16.25 6.03 -8.63
N TYR A 57 -15.21 5.39 -8.10
CA TYR A 57 -15.28 4.49 -6.95
C TYR A 57 -14.39 4.92 -5.78
N ARG A 58 -13.73 6.08 -5.85
CA ARG A 58 -12.77 6.55 -4.83
C ARG A 58 -13.39 6.69 -3.43
N ASP A 59 -14.69 6.94 -3.31
CA ASP A 59 -15.40 7.02 -2.03
C ASP A 59 -15.36 5.70 -1.22
N ASN A 60 -15.14 4.57 -1.91
CA ASN A 60 -14.99 3.27 -1.25
C ASN A 60 -13.53 2.92 -0.94
N ALA A 61 -12.56 3.75 -1.35
CA ALA A 61 -11.14 3.42 -1.25
C ALA A 61 -10.65 3.30 0.20
N TYR A 62 -11.27 4.03 1.13
CA TYR A 62 -10.86 4.07 2.54
C TYR A 62 -11.75 3.22 3.45
N LYS A 63 -12.67 2.42 2.89
CA LYS A 63 -13.44 1.44 3.67
C LYS A 63 -12.63 0.15 3.80
N ASP A 64 -12.80 -0.58 4.90
CA ASP A 64 -12.17 -1.88 5.08
C ASP A 64 -12.87 -2.97 4.26
N LEU A 65 -12.87 -2.80 2.93
CA LEU A 65 -13.58 -3.66 1.99
C LEU A 65 -12.66 -3.96 0.80
N ALA A 66 -12.76 -5.20 0.31
CA ALA A 66 -12.21 -5.53 -0.99
C ALA A 66 -13.03 -4.84 -2.08
N TRP A 67 -12.37 -4.46 -3.16
CA TRP A 67 -13.02 -3.85 -4.33
C TRP A 67 -12.56 -4.56 -5.60
N LYS A 68 -13.52 -4.81 -6.49
CA LYS A 68 -13.29 -5.43 -7.79
C LYS A 68 -14.12 -4.74 -8.85
N HIS A 69 -13.50 -4.45 -9.99
CA HIS A 69 -14.19 -3.96 -11.17
C HIS A 69 -13.50 -4.49 -12.44
N GLY A 70 -14.20 -5.36 -13.19
CA GLY A 70 -13.58 -6.10 -14.28
C GLY A 70 -12.37 -6.92 -13.81
N ASN A 71 -11.21 -6.65 -14.42
CA ASN A 71 -9.92 -7.29 -14.08
C ASN A 71 -9.16 -6.58 -12.95
N ILE A 72 -9.67 -5.46 -12.45
CA ILE A 72 -9.06 -4.69 -11.37
C ILE A 72 -9.54 -5.25 -10.04
N HIS A 73 -8.62 -5.57 -9.14
CA HIS A 73 -8.91 -6.04 -7.80
C HIS A 73 -7.97 -5.40 -6.77
N LEU A 74 -8.55 -4.85 -5.70
CA LEU A 74 -7.85 -4.46 -4.49
C LEU A 74 -8.44 -5.23 -3.31
N SER A 75 -7.59 -5.92 -2.55
CA SER A 75 -7.99 -6.55 -1.29
C SER A 75 -8.35 -5.49 -0.25
N ALA A 76 -9.03 -5.88 0.83
CA ALA A 76 -9.30 -4.98 1.94
C ALA A 76 -7.98 -4.48 2.58
N PRO A 77 -7.93 -3.25 3.12
CA PRO A 77 -6.76 -2.72 3.83
C PRO A 77 -6.24 -3.64 4.93
N CYS A 78 -7.12 -4.30 5.70
CA CYS A 78 -6.73 -5.26 6.74
C CYS A 78 -5.88 -6.42 6.21
N ILE A 79 -6.24 -6.96 5.04
CA ILE A 79 -5.53 -8.07 4.40
C ILE A 79 -4.11 -7.66 4.03
N TYR A 80 -3.92 -6.45 3.50
CA TYR A 80 -2.58 -5.96 3.17
C TYR A 80 -1.73 -5.74 4.43
N SER A 81 -2.33 -5.24 5.51
CA SER A 81 -1.63 -5.12 6.79
C SER A 81 -1.18 -6.48 7.30
N GLU A 82 -2.07 -7.47 7.32
CA GLU A 82 -1.74 -8.82 7.80
C GLU A 82 -0.64 -9.47 6.96
N VAL A 83 -0.72 -9.34 5.63
CA VAL A 83 0.31 -9.87 4.73
C VAL A 83 1.67 -9.20 4.98
N MET A 84 1.74 -7.86 5.06
CA MET A 84 3.02 -7.17 5.27
C MET A 84 3.63 -7.47 6.65
N GLU A 85 2.80 -7.59 7.69
CA GLU A 85 3.23 -8.01 9.03
C GLU A 85 3.77 -9.46 9.02
N ALA A 86 3.06 -10.38 8.36
CA ALA A 86 3.47 -11.78 8.27
C ALA A 86 4.76 -11.98 7.46
N LEU A 87 4.98 -11.14 6.44
CA LEU A 87 6.20 -11.14 5.63
C LEU A 87 7.43 -10.60 6.37
N LYS A 88 7.24 -9.93 7.53
CA LYS A 88 8.33 -9.36 8.35
C LYS A 88 9.32 -8.53 7.52
N LEU A 89 8.77 -7.65 6.69
CA LEU A 89 9.55 -6.90 5.71
C LEU A 89 10.68 -6.09 6.36
N GLN A 90 11.86 -6.16 5.74
CA GLN A 90 13.07 -5.45 6.15
C GLN A 90 13.75 -4.83 4.94
N GLN A 91 14.50 -3.77 5.19
CA GLN A 91 15.26 -3.09 4.16
C GLN A 91 16.27 -4.07 3.51
N GLY A 92 16.33 -4.07 2.17
CA GLY A 92 17.25 -4.92 1.41
C GLY A 92 16.76 -6.35 1.12
N LEU A 93 15.55 -6.74 1.56
CA LEU A 93 14.96 -8.01 1.13
C LEU A 93 14.53 -7.96 -0.33
N SER A 94 14.64 -9.11 -1.01
CA SER A 94 14.00 -9.33 -2.31
C SER A 94 12.55 -9.81 -2.11
N PHE A 95 11.63 -9.28 -2.90
CA PHE A 95 10.20 -9.58 -2.84
C PHE A 95 9.66 -9.98 -4.21
N LEU A 96 8.89 -11.07 -4.25
CA LEU A 96 8.20 -11.54 -5.45
C LEU A 96 6.68 -11.46 -5.24
N ASN A 97 6.01 -10.67 -6.08
CA ASN A 97 4.55 -10.58 -6.08
C ASN A 97 3.96 -11.29 -7.31
N LEU A 98 3.26 -12.40 -7.08
CA LEU A 98 2.53 -13.15 -8.10
C LEU A 98 1.09 -12.64 -8.17
N GLY A 99 0.74 -11.95 -9.26
CA GLY A 99 -0.59 -11.37 -9.44
C GLY A 99 -0.71 -10.01 -8.77
N SER A 100 0.12 -9.05 -9.17
CA SER A 100 0.19 -7.73 -8.51
C SER A 100 -1.08 -6.89 -8.57
N GLY A 101 -2.07 -7.28 -9.38
CA GLY A 101 -3.27 -6.50 -9.62
C GLY A 101 -2.93 -5.06 -10.01
N THR A 102 -3.44 -4.10 -9.24
CA THR A 102 -3.18 -2.66 -9.45
C THR A 102 -1.77 -2.21 -9.09
N GLY A 103 -0.98 -3.05 -8.41
CA GLY A 103 0.35 -2.68 -7.93
C GLY A 103 0.36 -2.01 -6.55
N TYR A 104 -0.79 -1.87 -5.89
CA TYR A 104 -0.89 -1.23 -4.57
C TYR A 104 0.00 -1.92 -3.52
N LEU A 105 -0.08 -3.25 -3.40
CA LEU A 105 0.80 -4.01 -2.50
C LEU A 105 2.27 -3.86 -2.86
N SER A 106 2.61 -4.00 -4.15
CA SER A 106 4.00 -3.87 -4.60
C SER A 106 4.59 -2.51 -4.26
N THR A 107 3.80 -1.44 -4.34
CA THR A 107 4.24 -0.08 -3.99
C THR A 107 4.48 0.04 -2.48
N MET A 108 3.57 -0.48 -1.65
CA MET A 108 3.75 -0.48 -0.19
C MET A 108 4.98 -1.27 0.24
N VAL A 109 5.17 -2.47 -0.34
CA VAL A 109 6.34 -3.29 -0.04
C VAL A 109 7.62 -2.61 -0.51
N GLY A 110 7.63 -2.05 -1.73
CA GLY A 110 8.77 -1.29 -2.26
C GLY A 110 9.21 -0.16 -1.34
N LEU A 111 8.25 0.58 -0.77
CA LEU A 111 8.54 1.64 0.20
C LEU A 111 9.17 1.11 1.50
N ILE A 112 8.74 -0.06 1.99
CA ILE A 112 9.26 -0.65 3.23
C ILE A 112 10.66 -1.26 3.03
N ILE A 113 10.93 -1.90 1.89
CA ILE A 113 12.21 -2.56 1.60
C ILE A 113 13.30 -1.60 1.07
N GLY A 114 12.91 -0.40 0.63
CA GLY A 114 13.81 0.72 0.33
C GLY A 114 14.48 0.72 -1.05
N GLU A 115 14.98 1.91 -1.44
CA GLU A 115 15.42 2.29 -2.80
C GLU A 115 16.81 1.78 -3.25
N ASN A 116 17.55 1.03 -2.42
CA ASN A 116 18.93 0.76 -2.80
C ASN A 116 19.07 -0.14 -4.03
N HIS A 117 18.08 -0.95 -4.41
CA HIS A 117 18.09 -1.61 -5.73
C HIS A 117 16.65 -1.89 -6.19
N SER A 118 16.24 -1.27 -7.31
CA SER A 118 15.08 -1.71 -8.10
C SER A 118 15.11 -3.21 -8.46
N ASP A 119 16.27 -3.85 -8.31
CA ASP A 119 16.52 -5.27 -8.55
C ASP A 119 15.90 -6.21 -7.50
N ASN A 120 15.33 -5.67 -6.42
CA ASN A 120 14.76 -6.47 -5.33
C ASN A 120 13.23 -6.59 -5.38
N LEU A 121 12.54 -5.95 -6.33
CA LEU A 121 11.09 -6.04 -6.47
C LEU A 121 10.70 -6.74 -7.78
N TYR A 122 10.31 -8.00 -7.68
CA TYR A 122 9.88 -8.82 -8.81
C TYR A 122 8.35 -8.85 -8.87
N ILE A 123 7.79 -8.42 -10.01
CA ILE A 123 6.35 -8.34 -10.21
C ILE A 123 5.94 -9.21 -11.40
N ILE A 124 5.07 -10.20 -11.14
CA ILE A 124 4.44 -10.98 -12.20
C ILE A 124 2.97 -10.58 -12.30
N LYS A 125 2.57 -10.04 -13.46
CA LYS A 125 1.17 -9.78 -13.80
C LYS A 125 0.60 -10.97 -14.56
N ARG A 126 -0.62 -11.39 -14.20
CA ARG A 126 -1.40 -12.30 -15.03
C ARG A 126 -1.87 -11.50 -16.24
N GLN A 127 -1.57 -12.00 -17.45
CA GLN A 127 -2.09 -11.45 -18.71
C GLN A 127 -3.61 -11.58 -18.76
#